data_AF-H3H133-F1
#
_entry.id   AF-H3H133-F1
#
_cell.length_a   1.000
_cell.length_b   1.000
_cell.length_c   1.000
_cell.angle_alpha   90.00
_cell.angle_beta   90.00
_cell.angle_gamma   90.00
#
_symmetry.space_group_name_H-M   'P 1'
#
loop_
_entity.id
_entity.type
_entity.pdbx_description
1 polymer ?
#
loop_
_entity_poly.entity_id
_entity_poly.type
_entity_poly.pdbx_seq_one_letter_code
_entity_poly.pdbx_strand_id
1 'polypeptide(L)'
;MLTSSPRAHRSGEAHPLLNSHDAVPLTQQQPTASTRVSRWSVLAIASTLLVAAAVFGIFHPGASTLRSVTTVAPDAKFDLFTPIFNAEAPPQNLFNHTDAHKTLLPPKFLAPGLVGSRPIPTNDWWGNLIGATVGEKTDVIQPVWTNPYSVTPCIAMEPYGLTMNYPYTTREFGGGLTGNGDAEMYYLHGQVPEFTFSATEFSDSSHPSFEVFDWDDLSVQLRFMSREDDAKKIEVTLASGMAFVTARYTELTPRFQTAYNISTINGLDATETVSLPLTNSRFVLQFDNGATWTLYFSSPVALHFDGHSNVFDQTAGCVLDGGRVEAHNEDAYAYVWKTSGDCGNGLLHYAQVHHIDTLDRRYAVEAEGVAAHSTTRGLMQGVVTKTAPPEWRLVETVDFPVDFYPPRKPDASDVESYKIKKTLIADIESEWPRRSTRRCV
;
A
#
# COMPACT_ATOMS: atom_id res chain seq x y z
N MET A 1 -33.66 -21.06 -22.51
CA MET A 1 -33.71 -22.31 -21.72
C MET A 1 -32.30 -22.88 -21.63
N LEU A 2 -31.56 -22.54 -20.59
CA LEU A 2 -30.38 -23.27 -20.12
C LEU A 2 -30.36 -23.06 -18.60
N THR A 3 -30.59 -24.14 -17.87
CA THR A 3 -30.79 -24.22 -16.43
C THR A 3 -29.45 -24.38 -15.72
N SER A 4 -29.08 -23.47 -14.82
CA SER A 4 -27.96 -23.66 -13.88
C SER A 4 -28.51 -24.10 -12.52
N SER A 5 -28.19 -25.32 -12.12
CA SER A 5 -28.50 -25.89 -10.81
C SER A 5 -27.40 -25.51 -9.79
N PRO A 6 -27.71 -25.09 -8.56
CA PRO A 6 -26.70 -24.79 -7.55
C PRO A 6 -26.30 -26.09 -6.81
N ARG A 7 -25.01 -26.40 -6.76
CA ARG A 7 -24.49 -27.52 -5.95
C ARG A 7 -23.86 -26.98 -4.67
N ALA A 8 -24.34 -27.50 -3.54
CA ALA A 8 -23.93 -27.12 -2.19
C ALA A 8 -22.48 -27.51 -1.87
N HIS A 9 -21.72 -26.58 -1.28
CA HIS A 9 -20.41 -26.83 -0.68
C HIS A 9 -20.56 -27.62 0.63
N ARG A 10 -19.86 -28.75 0.74
CA ARG A 10 -19.60 -29.44 2.01
C ARG A 10 -18.22 -29.03 2.52
N SER A 11 -18.18 -28.57 3.76
CA SER A 11 -16.99 -28.35 4.59
C SER A 11 -16.30 -29.67 4.92
N GLY A 12 -14.97 -29.68 4.90
CA GLY A 12 -14.17 -30.77 5.44
C GLY A 12 -12.73 -30.35 5.62
N GLU A 13 -12.36 -30.04 6.87
CA GLU A 13 -10.99 -29.92 7.36
C GLU A 13 -10.19 -31.21 7.15
N ALA A 14 -8.89 -31.10 6.87
CA ALA A 14 -7.85 -32.02 7.36
C ALA A 14 -6.42 -31.51 7.05
N HIS A 15 -5.71 -31.08 8.09
CA HIS A 15 -4.27 -31.34 8.31
C HIS A 15 -4.18 -32.35 9.48
N PRO A 16 -3.04 -33.00 9.84
CA PRO A 16 -1.64 -32.84 9.36
C PRO A 16 -0.89 -34.18 9.13
N LEU A 17 0.28 -34.16 8.46
CA LEU A 17 1.28 -35.23 8.60
C LEU A 17 2.72 -34.68 8.52
N LEU A 18 3.36 -34.62 9.68
CA LEU A 18 4.80 -34.58 9.91
C LEU A 18 5.16 -35.91 10.57
N ASN A 19 6.03 -36.71 9.93
CA ASN A 19 7.05 -37.58 10.55
C ASN A 19 7.54 -38.64 9.55
N SER A 20 8.86 -38.71 9.35
CA SER A 20 9.52 -39.95 8.98
C SER A 20 10.90 -40.00 9.63
N HIS A 21 11.07 -41.05 10.41
CA HIS A 21 12.25 -41.46 11.16
C HIS A 21 13.12 -42.43 10.34
N ASP A 22 14.39 -42.49 10.72
CA ASP A 22 15.34 -43.63 10.67
C ASP A 22 16.20 -43.89 9.41
N ALA A 23 17.52 -43.76 9.61
CA ALA A 23 18.58 -44.20 8.70
C ALA A 23 19.38 -45.36 9.32
N VAL A 24 19.62 -46.39 8.51
CA VAL A 24 20.36 -47.63 8.81
C VAL A 24 21.87 -47.43 8.58
N PRO A 25 22.78 -48.01 9.40
CA PRO A 25 24.22 -47.85 9.21
C PRO A 25 24.81 -48.93 8.28
N LEU A 26 25.78 -48.54 7.45
CA LEU A 26 26.54 -49.45 6.58
C LEU A 26 28.01 -49.57 7.02
N THR A 27 28.47 -50.81 6.92
CA THR A 27 29.65 -51.42 7.54
C THR A 27 30.96 -51.10 6.79
N GLN A 28 32.06 -51.12 7.55
CA GLN A 28 33.45 -51.01 7.09
C GLN A 28 33.86 -52.16 6.15
N GLN A 29 34.64 -51.83 5.12
CA GLN A 29 35.63 -52.75 4.53
C GLN A 29 36.93 -52.00 4.22
N GLN A 30 38.02 -52.59 4.71
CA GLN A 30 39.40 -52.19 4.52
C GLN A 30 40.01 -53.05 3.41
N PRO A 31 40.93 -52.50 2.59
CA PRO A 31 42.00 -53.35 2.07
C PRO A 31 43.40 -52.75 2.35
N THR A 32 44.29 -53.65 2.71
CA THR A 32 45.73 -53.46 2.89
C THR A 32 46.46 -53.52 1.55
N ALA A 33 47.41 -52.60 1.31
CA ALA A 33 48.60 -52.88 0.51
C ALA A 33 49.69 -51.82 0.78
N SER A 34 50.91 -52.30 0.97
CA SER A 34 52.14 -51.57 1.27
C SER A 34 52.78 -50.92 0.04
N THR A 35 53.41 -49.75 0.20
CA THR A 35 54.43 -49.27 -0.74
C THR A 35 55.52 -48.43 -0.05
N ARG A 36 56.78 -48.74 -0.37
CA ARG A 36 58.01 -48.10 0.09
C ARG A 36 58.11 -46.65 -0.37
N VAL A 37 58.57 -45.76 0.52
CA VAL A 37 58.82 -44.34 0.24
C VAL A 37 60.26 -44.13 -0.25
N SER A 38 60.41 -43.47 -1.41
CA SER A 38 61.69 -43.07 -2.00
C SER A 38 62.22 -41.78 -1.39
N ARG A 39 63.55 -41.64 -1.27
CA ARG A 39 64.24 -40.48 -0.67
C ARG A 39 63.96 -39.13 -1.37
N TRP A 40 63.38 -39.13 -2.56
CA TRP A 40 62.97 -37.90 -3.26
C TRP A 40 61.65 -37.30 -2.73
N SER A 41 60.80 -38.11 -2.07
CA SER A 41 59.55 -37.63 -1.47
C SER A 41 59.79 -36.81 -0.19
N VAL A 42 60.95 -36.95 0.46
CA VAL A 42 61.29 -36.25 1.71
C VAL A 42 61.76 -34.81 1.47
N LEU A 43 62.39 -34.53 0.31
CA LEU A 43 62.85 -33.19 -0.07
C LEU A 43 61.70 -32.27 -0.52
N ALA A 44 60.65 -32.80 -1.14
CA ALA A 44 59.47 -32.02 -1.54
C ALA A 44 58.62 -31.56 -0.33
N ILE A 45 58.55 -32.38 0.73
CA ILE A 45 57.80 -32.10 1.96
C ILE A 45 58.51 -31.03 2.82
N ALA A 46 59.84 -31.02 2.87
CA ALA A 46 60.60 -30.01 3.61
C ALA A 46 60.52 -28.61 2.99
N SER A 47 60.47 -28.51 1.65
CA SER A 47 60.36 -27.23 0.93
C SER A 47 58.96 -26.61 1.06
N THR A 48 57.90 -27.43 1.15
CA THR A 48 56.52 -26.95 1.37
C THR A 48 56.27 -26.51 2.81
N LEU A 49 56.92 -27.14 3.79
CA LEU A 49 56.85 -26.75 5.21
C LEU A 49 57.52 -25.39 5.49
N LEU A 50 58.62 -25.07 4.81
CA LEU A 50 59.33 -23.80 4.99
C LEU A 50 58.59 -22.60 4.36
N VAL A 51 57.87 -22.80 3.25
CA VAL A 51 57.04 -21.75 2.63
C VAL A 51 55.76 -21.51 3.42
N ALA A 52 55.16 -22.56 4.02
CA ALA A 52 54.01 -22.41 4.91
C ALA A 52 54.36 -21.65 6.21
N ALA A 53 55.56 -21.88 6.77
CA ALA A 53 56.03 -21.15 7.95
C ALA A 53 56.33 -19.67 7.68
N ALA A 54 56.82 -19.33 6.48
CA ALA A 54 57.08 -17.94 6.08
C ALA A 54 55.79 -17.13 5.85
N VAL A 55 54.71 -17.77 5.38
CA VAL A 55 53.39 -17.12 5.22
C VAL A 55 52.68 -16.96 6.58
N PHE A 56 52.88 -17.88 7.52
CA PHE A 56 52.33 -17.76 8.88
C PHE A 56 53.07 -16.75 9.78
N GLY A 57 54.34 -16.46 9.51
CA GLY A 57 55.13 -15.49 10.30
C GLY A 57 54.81 -14.01 10.02
N ILE A 58 54.26 -13.68 8.85
CA ILE A 58 54.01 -12.29 8.42
C ILE A 58 52.58 -11.82 8.75
N PHE A 59 51.65 -12.75 9.02
CA PHE A 59 50.31 -12.44 9.52
C PHE A 59 50.19 -12.85 10.98
N HIS A 60 50.68 -12.02 11.90
CA HIS A 60 50.18 -12.07 13.28
C HIS A 60 48.71 -11.64 13.27
N PRO A 61 47.74 -12.52 13.60
CA PRO A 61 46.43 -12.05 13.97
C PRO A 61 46.64 -11.28 15.28
N GLY A 62 46.27 -10.00 15.32
CA GLY A 62 46.15 -9.28 16.58
C GLY A 62 45.29 -10.11 17.52
N ALA A 63 45.81 -10.36 18.73
CA ALA A 63 45.10 -11.06 19.78
C ALA A 63 43.92 -10.21 20.28
N SER A 64 42.82 -10.15 19.53
CA SER A 64 41.56 -9.54 19.99
C SER A 64 40.35 -9.97 19.15
N THR A 65 40.20 -11.27 18.90
CA THR A 65 38.88 -11.87 18.61
C THR A 65 38.83 -13.27 19.20
N LEU A 66 38.88 -13.35 20.53
CA LEU A 66 38.21 -14.46 21.21
C LEU A 66 36.74 -14.34 20.83
N ARG A 67 36.25 -15.20 19.95
CA ARG A 67 34.82 -15.45 19.82
C ARG A 67 34.35 -15.88 21.20
N SER A 68 33.71 -14.98 21.94
CA SER A 68 32.96 -15.34 23.12
C SER A 68 31.82 -16.22 22.63
N VAL A 69 32.01 -17.53 22.66
CA VAL A 69 30.90 -18.48 22.56
C VAL A 69 30.21 -18.38 23.90
N THR A 70 29.20 -17.51 23.97
CA THR A 70 28.34 -17.43 25.14
C THR A 70 27.47 -18.69 25.14
N THR A 71 27.90 -19.72 25.85
CA THR A 71 27.06 -20.88 26.15
C THR A 71 25.97 -20.41 27.12
N VAL A 72 24.73 -20.38 26.65
CA VAL A 72 23.55 -20.09 27.45
C VAL A 72 23.44 -21.18 28.52
N ALA A 73 23.34 -20.78 29.80
CA ALA A 73 23.19 -21.72 30.90
C ALA A 73 21.94 -22.60 30.68
N PRO A 74 21.96 -23.90 31.05
CA PRO A 74 20.82 -24.79 30.86
C PRO A 74 19.53 -24.32 31.56
N ASP A 75 19.66 -23.42 32.53
CA ASP A 75 18.57 -22.85 33.32
C ASP A 75 18.23 -21.40 32.89
N ALA A 76 18.88 -20.88 31.84
CA ALA A 76 18.58 -19.55 31.34
C ALA A 76 17.16 -19.57 30.75
N LYS A 77 16.31 -18.71 31.31
CA LYS A 77 14.97 -18.45 30.77
C LYS A 77 15.15 -18.00 29.31
N PHE A 78 14.86 -18.87 28.35
CA PHE A 78 14.95 -18.55 26.93
C PHE A 78 13.84 -17.55 26.62
N ASP A 79 14.17 -16.28 26.77
CA ASP A 79 13.31 -15.17 26.39
C ASP A 79 13.70 -14.72 24.98
N LEU A 80 12.85 -15.08 24.02
CA LEU A 80 13.05 -14.82 22.60
C LEU A 80 13.16 -13.32 22.28
N PHE A 81 12.68 -12.45 23.18
CA PHE A 81 12.76 -10.99 23.03
C PHE A 81 13.96 -10.36 23.74
N THR A 82 14.84 -11.17 24.34
CA THR A 82 16.13 -10.68 24.79
C THR A 82 17.06 -10.52 23.58
N PRO A 83 17.72 -9.36 23.40
CA PRO A 83 18.69 -9.19 22.34
C PRO A 83 19.75 -10.30 22.39
N ILE A 84 19.90 -11.06 21.30
CA ILE A 84 20.86 -12.17 21.19
C ILE A 84 22.31 -11.66 21.30
N PHE A 85 22.52 -10.39 20.93
CA PHE A 85 23.72 -9.61 21.17
C PHE A 85 23.29 -8.22 21.64
N ASN A 86 24.11 -7.52 22.43
CA ASN A 86 23.96 -6.06 22.55
C ASN A 86 24.00 -5.51 21.11
N ALA A 87 22.90 -4.94 20.62
CA ALA A 87 22.82 -4.44 19.25
C ALA A 87 23.76 -3.22 19.10
N GLU A 88 25.01 -3.48 18.70
CA GLU A 88 26.01 -2.45 18.42
C GLU A 88 25.82 -1.91 16.99
N ALA A 89 26.19 -0.64 16.78
CA ALA A 89 26.14 -0.03 15.46
C ALA A 89 27.10 -0.73 14.47
N PRO A 90 26.77 -0.80 13.16
CA PRO A 90 27.65 -1.39 12.16
C PRO A 90 29.05 -0.73 12.11
N PRO A 91 30.12 -1.47 11.78
CA PRO A 91 31.47 -0.93 11.74
C PRO A 91 31.61 0.18 10.68
N GLN A 92 32.09 1.37 11.09
CA GLN A 92 32.23 2.52 10.19
C GLN A 92 33.20 2.30 9.02
N ASN A 93 34.18 1.41 9.18
CA ASN A 93 35.14 1.06 8.13
C ASN A 93 34.51 0.24 6.99
N LEU A 94 33.36 -0.38 7.23
CA LEU A 94 32.60 -1.12 6.23
C LEU A 94 31.42 -0.30 5.72
N PHE A 95 30.74 0.42 6.64
CA PHE A 95 29.58 1.23 6.34
C PHE A 95 29.77 2.62 6.95
N ASN A 96 30.13 3.58 6.11
CA ASN A 96 30.15 4.97 6.52
C ASN A 96 28.75 5.35 7.02
N HIS A 97 28.67 5.80 8.26
CA HIS A 97 27.44 6.34 8.80
C HIS A 97 26.94 7.49 7.90
N THR A 98 25.65 7.48 7.59
CA THR A 98 24.99 8.56 6.88
C THR A 98 23.61 8.77 7.45
N ASP A 99 23.16 10.02 7.49
CA ASP A 99 21.79 10.41 7.76
C ASP A 99 21.10 11.02 6.54
N ALA A 100 21.65 10.80 5.33
CA ALA A 100 21.11 11.28 4.07
C ALA A 100 19.67 10.82 3.81
N HIS A 101 19.20 9.75 4.46
CA HIS A 101 17.81 9.32 4.36
C HIS A 101 16.82 10.36 4.93
N LYS A 102 17.26 11.19 5.90
CA LYS A 102 16.45 12.30 6.43
C LYS A 102 16.09 13.33 5.37
N THR A 103 16.88 13.45 4.30
CA THR A 103 16.65 14.41 3.22
C THR A 103 16.14 13.76 1.94
N LEU A 104 16.50 12.50 1.68
CA LEU A 104 16.10 11.80 0.45
C LEU A 104 14.60 11.49 0.42
N LEU A 105 14.06 10.89 1.50
CA LEU A 105 12.66 10.49 1.63
C LEU A 105 12.22 10.62 3.09
N PRO A 106 12.10 11.85 3.63
CA PRO A 106 11.66 12.03 4.99
C PRO A 106 10.24 11.47 5.17
N PRO A 107 9.96 10.76 6.27
CA PRO A 107 8.60 10.37 6.61
C PRO A 107 7.73 11.62 6.75
N LYS A 108 6.57 11.59 6.11
CA LYS A 108 5.57 12.66 6.20
C LYS A 108 4.62 12.39 7.35
N PHE A 109 3.92 13.44 7.77
CA PHE A 109 2.83 13.35 8.76
C PHE A 109 3.22 12.75 10.11
N LEU A 110 4.49 12.74 10.49
CA LEU A 110 4.87 12.40 11.86
C LEU A 110 4.73 13.62 12.75
N ALA A 111 4.17 13.43 13.95
CA ALA A 111 4.09 14.49 14.94
C ALA A 111 5.49 15.03 15.28
N PRO A 112 5.62 16.34 15.60
CA PRO A 112 6.90 16.93 15.97
C PRO A 112 7.60 16.18 17.11
N GLY A 113 8.90 15.93 16.97
CA GLY A 113 9.72 15.26 17.98
C GLY A 113 9.79 13.74 17.88
N LEU A 114 9.08 13.10 16.94
CA LEU A 114 9.17 11.66 16.72
C LEU A 114 10.37 11.24 15.86
N VAL A 115 10.74 12.06 14.88
CA VAL A 115 11.90 11.77 14.02
C VAL A 115 13.19 11.83 14.85
N GLY A 116 13.85 10.68 14.97
CA GLY A 116 15.10 10.54 15.72
C GLY A 116 14.93 10.25 17.21
N SER A 117 13.71 10.22 17.76
CA SER A 117 13.48 9.82 19.15
C SER A 117 13.37 8.30 19.32
N ARG A 118 12.85 7.59 18.32
CA ARG A 118 12.85 6.13 18.22
C ARG A 118 12.88 5.66 16.75
N PRO A 119 13.22 4.38 16.48
CA PRO A 119 13.13 3.84 15.13
C PRO A 119 11.71 3.94 14.56
N ILE A 120 11.62 4.34 13.30
CA ILE A 120 10.38 4.37 12.52
C ILE A 120 10.39 3.12 11.64
N PRO A 121 9.39 2.24 11.70
CA PRO A 121 9.35 1.03 10.89
C PRO A 121 9.17 1.39 9.41
N THR A 122 9.93 0.71 8.54
CA THR A 122 9.92 0.95 7.09
C THR A 122 9.05 -0.04 6.31
N ASN A 123 8.62 -1.13 6.95
CA ASN A 123 7.92 -2.24 6.29
C ASN A 123 6.67 -2.70 7.06
N ASP A 124 6.17 -1.88 7.98
CA ASP A 124 4.93 -2.15 8.70
C ASP A 124 3.71 -1.90 7.81
N TRP A 125 2.61 -2.59 8.16
CA TRP A 125 1.35 -2.56 7.41
C TRP A 125 0.73 -1.15 7.28
N TRP A 126 1.12 -0.23 8.18
CA TRP A 126 0.65 1.15 8.22
C TRP A 126 1.61 2.15 7.57
N GLY A 127 2.71 1.70 6.94
CA GLY A 127 3.72 2.59 6.36
C GLY A 127 3.17 3.63 5.36
N ASN A 128 2.04 3.35 4.71
CA ASN A 128 1.36 4.31 3.85
C ASN A 128 0.89 5.57 4.61
N LEU A 129 0.65 5.55 5.92
CA LEU A 129 0.20 6.73 6.70
C LEU A 129 1.29 7.79 6.83
N ILE A 130 2.56 7.40 6.73
CA ILE A 130 3.73 8.30 6.78
C ILE A 130 4.41 8.42 5.41
N GLY A 131 3.86 7.75 4.40
CA GLY A 131 4.14 7.97 3.00
C GLY A 131 3.08 8.89 2.40
N ALA A 132 3.47 9.79 1.52
CA ALA A 132 2.49 10.49 0.70
C ALA A 132 2.95 10.43 -0.75
N THR A 133 2.02 10.12 -1.65
CA THR A 133 2.24 10.41 -3.05
C THR A 133 2.02 11.91 -3.20
N VAL A 134 3.03 12.62 -3.69
CA VAL A 134 2.90 14.04 -3.99
C VAL A 134 1.94 14.15 -5.17
N GLY A 135 0.69 14.54 -4.92
CA GLY A 135 -0.24 14.90 -5.97
C GLY A 135 0.10 16.29 -6.52
N GLU A 136 -0.51 16.66 -7.65
CA GLU A 136 -0.27 17.96 -8.30
C GLU A 136 -0.66 19.17 -7.42
N LYS A 137 -1.52 18.98 -6.41
CA LYS A 137 -2.03 20.06 -5.53
C LYS A 137 -2.00 19.73 -4.04
N THR A 138 -2.21 18.48 -3.67
CA THR A 138 -2.22 18.02 -2.27
C THR A 138 -1.61 16.64 -2.15
N ASP A 139 -1.05 16.35 -0.99
CA ASP A 139 -0.54 15.02 -0.67
C ASP A 139 -1.72 14.03 -0.53
N VAL A 140 -1.59 12.85 -1.14
CA VAL A 140 -2.56 11.75 -1.03
C VAL A 140 -1.94 10.60 -0.26
N ILE A 141 -2.69 10.08 0.71
CA ILE A 141 -2.32 8.91 1.52
C ILE A 141 -3.01 7.68 0.93
N GLN A 142 -2.23 6.64 0.66
CA GLN A 142 -2.74 5.37 0.16
C GLN A 142 -3.41 4.58 1.30
N PRO A 143 -4.41 3.72 1.00
CA PRO A 143 -5.11 2.93 2.00
C PRO A 143 -4.16 2.05 2.82
N VAL A 144 -4.50 1.83 4.08
CA VAL A 144 -3.90 0.79 4.92
C VAL A 144 -4.92 -0.30 5.23
N TRP A 145 -4.41 -1.50 5.48
CA TRP A 145 -5.21 -2.70 5.65
C TRP A 145 -5.10 -3.19 7.08
N THR A 146 -6.04 -2.74 7.92
CA THR A 146 -6.10 -3.22 9.31
C THR A 146 -6.63 -4.65 9.35
N ASN A 147 -7.45 -5.07 8.38
CA ASN A 147 -8.18 -6.35 8.38
C ASN A 147 -9.12 -6.47 9.61
N PRO A 148 -10.43 -6.68 9.42
CA PRO A 148 -11.14 -6.89 8.15
C PRO A 148 -11.35 -5.61 7.34
N TYR A 149 -11.02 -4.45 7.90
CA TYR A 149 -11.25 -3.15 7.27
C TYR A 149 -10.03 -2.67 6.46
N SER A 150 -10.32 -1.80 5.50
CA SER A 150 -9.33 -0.88 4.96
C SER A 150 -9.72 0.53 5.39
N VAL A 151 -8.73 1.36 5.71
CA VAL A 151 -8.94 2.75 6.12
C VAL A 151 -7.98 3.67 5.39
N THR A 152 -8.46 4.88 5.08
CA THR A 152 -7.68 5.88 4.35
C THR A 152 -7.92 7.27 4.94
N PRO A 153 -6.87 7.99 5.39
CA PRO A 153 -7.01 9.41 5.70
C PRO A 153 -7.38 10.23 4.46
N CYS A 154 -8.52 10.90 4.51
CA CYS A 154 -8.91 11.89 3.50
C CYS A 154 -8.39 13.26 3.92
N ILE A 155 -7.25 13.66 3.35
CA ILE A 155 -6.57 14.93 3.64
C ILE A 155 -6.54 15.88 2.43
N ALA A 156 -6.95 15.39 1.26
CA ALA A 156 -6.85 16.09 0.00
C ALA A 156 -8.14 16.85 -0.38
N MET A 157 -9.31 16.39 0.11
CA MET A 157 -10.62 16.97 -0.16
C MET A 157 -11.62 16.66 0.97
N GLU A 158 -12.69 17.44 1.05
CA GLU A 158 -13.83 17.12 1.90
C GLU A 158 -14.51 15.80 1.50
N PRO A 159 -15.10 15.06 2.47
CA PRO A 159 -15.02 15.30 3.92
C PRO A 159 -13.63 14.92 4.47
N TYR A 160 -12.97 15.87 5.14
CA TYR A 160 -11.66 15.60 5.75
C TYR A 160 -11.81 14.70 6.97
N GLY A 161 -10.94 13.69 7.09
CA GLY A 161 -10.98 12.76 8.22
C GLY A 161 -10.55 11.35 7.83
N LEU A 162 -11.17 10.33 8.43
CA LEU A 162 -10.83 8.93 8.20
C LEU A 162 -11.94 8.19 7.47
N THR A 163 -11.67 7.74 6.25
CA THR A 163 -12.57 6.86 5.52
C THR A 163 -12.30 5.41 5.89
N MET A 164 -13.35 4.59 5.88
CA MET A 164 -13.29 3.17 6.12
C MET A 164 -14.14 2.40 5.11
N ASN A 165 -13.72 1.17 4.86
CA ASN A 165 -14.28 0.25 3.87
C ASN A 165 -14.25 -1.17 4.44
N TYR A 166 -15.27 -1.99 4.17
CA TYR A 166 -15.20 -3.44 4.30
C TYR A 166 -15.00 -4.11 2.93
N PRO A 167 -13.75 -4.31 2.48
CA PRO A 167 -13.46 -4.50 1.06
C PRO A 167 -13.93 -5.85 0.49
N TYR A 168 -14.42 -6.76 1.34
CA TYR A 168 -14.96 -8.04 0.89
C TYR A 168 -16.19 -7.87 -0.01
N THR A 169 -17.03 -6.87 0.26
CA THR A 169 -18.26 -6.58 -0.51
C THR A 169 -17.97 -6.09 -1.92
N THR A 170 -16.80 -5.49 -2.13
CA THR A 170 -16.33 -4.94 -3.40
C THR A 170 -15.25 -5.82 -4.05
N ARG A 171 -15.14 -7.08 -3.63
CA ARG A 171 -14.15 -8.01 -4.17
C ARG A 171 -14.59 -8.55 -5.52
N GLU A 172 -13.75 -8.32 -6.52
CA GLU A 172 -13.93 -8.85 -7.86
C GLU A 172 -12.84 -9.88 -8.18
N PHE A 173 -13.20 -10.88 -8.98
CA PHE A 173 -12.26 -11.84 -9.54
C PHE A 173 -12.20 -11.67 -11.05
N GLY A 174 -11.02 -11.85 -11.64
CA GLY A 174 -10.88 -11.63 -13.07
C GLY A 174 -9.59 -12.17 -13.67
N GLY A 175 -9.43 -11.84 -14.94
CA GLY A 175 -8.40 -12.37 -15.82
C GLY A 175 -8.73 -13.75 -16.40
N GLY A 176 -9.79 -14.43 -15.95
CA GLY A 176 -10.11 -15.78 -16.41
C GLY A 176 -9.27 -16.83 -15.69
N LEU A 177 -9.38 -18.07 -16.14
CA LEU A 177 -8.72 -19.19 -15.46
C LEU A 177 -7.21 -19.18 -15.70
N THR A 178 -6.46 -19.32 -14.60
CA THR A 178 -4.99 -19.44 -14.57
C THR A 178 -4.45 -20.68 -15.30
N GLY A 179 -5.32 -21.63 -15.65
CA GLY A 179 -4.93 -22.97 -16.08
C GLY A 179 -4.56 -23.90 -14.92
N ASN A 180 -4.57 -23.42 -13.66
CA ASN A 180 -4.46 -24.23 -12.46
C ASN A 180 -5.85 -24.55 -11.89
N GLY A 181 -6.58 -25.41 -12.60
CA GLY A 181 -7.99 -25.70 -12.31
C GLY A 181 -8.89 -24.49 -12.55
N ASP A 182 -9.87 -24.28 -11.67
CA ASP A 182 -10.87 -23.22 -11.78
C ASP A 182 -10.45 -21.91 -11.05
N ALA A 183 -9.15 -21.72 -10.79
CA ALA A 183 -8.65 -20.53 -10.11
C ALA A 183 -8.51 -19.33 -11.07
N GLU A 184 -9.12 -18.20 -10.69
CA GLU A 184 -9.03 -16.91 -11.39
C GLU A 184 -7.64 -16.28 -11.28
N MET A 185 -7.21 -15.55 -12.31
CA MET A 185 -5.86 -14.97 -12.38
C MET A 185 -5.56 -13.92 -11.32
N TYR A 186 -6.55 -13.09 -10.98
CA TYR A 186 -6.43 -12.09 -9.94
C TYR A 186 -7.74 -11.89 -9.21
N TYR A 187 -7.63 -11.28 -8.03
CA TYR A 187 -8.72 -10.61 -7.37
C TYR A 187 -8.32 -9.19 -7.03
N LEU A 188 -9.30 -8.31 -6.95
CA LEU A 188 -9.10 -6.93 -6.55
C LEU A 188 -10.20 -6.54 -5.56
N HIS A 189 -9.93 -5.50 -4.78
CA HIS A 189 -10.85 -4.95 -3.81
C HIS A 189 -11.10 -3.49 -4.16
N GLY A 190 -12.36 -3.14 -4.40
CA GLY A 190 -12.74 -1.74 -4.59
C GLY A 190 -12.52 -0.95 -3.30
N GLN A 191 -11.85 0.20 -3.40
CA GLN A 191 -11.75 1.17 -2.32
C GLN A 191 -12.91 2.15 -2.41
N VAL A 192 -13.87 2.01 -1.52
CA VAL A 192 -15.06 2.86 -1.43
C VAL A 192 -15.11 3.43 -0.02
N PRO A 193 -15.30 4.76 0.17
CA PRO A 193 -15.52 5.33 1.48
C PRO A 193 -16.94 4.98 1.95
N GLU A 194 -17.14 3.71 2.32
CA GLU A 194 -18.44 3.21 2.80
C GLU A 194 -18.90 3.99 4.03
N PHE A 195 -17.92 4.44 4.83
CA PHE A 195 -18.18 5.31 5.96
C PHE A 195 -16.98 6.25 6.20
N THR A 196 -17.24 7.51 6.52
CA THR A 196 -16.21 8.52 6.80
C THR A 196 -16.45 9.19 8.14
N PHE A 197 -15.45 9.15 9.02
CA PHE A 197 -15.39 9.89 10.27
C PHE A 197 -14.81 11.27 9.98
N SER A 198 -15.62 12.32 10.13
CA SER A 198 -15.25 13.72 9.89
C SER A 198 -15.82 14.62 10.99
N ALA A 199 -15.62 15.93 10.88
CA ALA A 199 -16.19 16.92 11.79
C ALA A 199 -16.79 18.08 11.00
N THR A 200 -17.87 18.69 11.50
CA THR A 200 -18.51 19.83 10.82
C THR A 200 -17.58 21.05 10.69
N GLU A 201 -16.61 21.15 11.60
CA GLU A 201 -15.63 22.20 11.67
C GLU A 201 -14.50 22.02 10.64
N PHE A 202 -14.39 20.84 10.02
CA PHE A 202 -13.41 20.58 8.97
C PHE A 202 -14.03 20.89 7.60
N SER A 203 -13.47 21.89 6.94
CA SER A 203 -13.90 22.31 5.61
C SER A 203 -12.75 22.76 4.72
N ASP A 204 -13.02 23.02 3.45
CA ASP A 204 -12.06 23.67 2.53
C ASP A 204 -11.60 25.05 3.05
N SER A 205 -12.38 25.72 3.90
CA SER A 205 -11.96 26.97 4.55
C SER A 205 -11.19 26.75 5.87
N SER A 206 -11.32 25.56 6.46
CA SER A 206 -10.79 25.19 7.78
C SER A 206 -10.13 23.80 7.74
N HIS A 207 -9.18 23.63 6.81
CA HIS A 207 -8.49 22.36 6.56
C HIS A 207 -7.81 21.84 7.84
N PRO A 208 -8.04 20.59 8.26
CA PRO A 208 -7.32 20.02 9.39
C PRO A 208 -5.84 19.77 9.05
N SER A 209 -5.02 19.62 10.08
CA SER A 209 -3.73 18.93 9.99
C SER A 209 -3.93 17.44 10.29
N PHE A 210 -3.12 16.59 9.66
CA PHE A 210 -3.11 15.15 9.90
C PHE A 210 -1.71 14.71 10.33
N GLU A 211 -1.64 13.86 11.35
CA GLU A 211 -0.39 13.23 11.74
C GLU A 211 -0.56 11.88 12.45
N VAL A 212 0.44 11.02 12.29
CA VAL A 212 0.74 9.88 13.14
C VAL A 212 1.55 10.38 14.34
N PHE A 213 1.00 10.20 15.54
CA PHE A 213 1.59 10.75 16.76
C PHE A 213 2.14 9.68 17.71
N ASP A 214 1.81 8.40 17.51
CA ASP A 214 2.38 7.29 18.28
C ASP A 214 2.17 5.94 17.55
N TRP A 215 2.93 4.92 17.93
CA TRP A 215 2.84 3.54 17.43
C TRP A 215 3.54 2.57 18.40
N ASP A 216 3.15 1.30 18.30
CA ASP A 216 3.79 0.16 18.93
C ASP A 216 3.88 -1.01 17.93
N ASP A 217 4.21 -2.22 18.40
CA ASP A 217 4.38 -3.40 17.53
C ASP A 217 3.09 -3.84 16.80
N LEU A 218 1.91 -3.42 17.28
CA LEU A 218 0.60 -3.88 16.80
C LEU A 218 -0.33 -2.76 16.34
N SER A 219 -0.05 -1.53 16.75
CA SER A 219 -0.95 -0.40 16.56
C SER A 219 -0.25 0.87 16.08
N VAL A 220 -1.03 1.73 15.42
CA VAL A 220 -0.64 3.08 15.04
C VAL A 220 -1.73 4.05 15.47
N GLN A 221 -1.31 5.20 16.00
CA GLN A 221 -2.20 6.24 16.50
C GLN A 221 -2.05 7.49 15.63
N LEU A 222 -3.19 7.96 15.14
CA LEU A 222 -3.29 9.10 14.22
C LEU A 222 -4.29 10.13 14.72
N ARG A 223 -4.08 11.38 14.35
CA ARG A 223 -4.97 12.47 14.71
C ARG A 223 -5.18 13.48 13.60
N PHE A 224 -6.40 14.00 13.55
CA PHE A 224 -6.79 15.15 12.74
C PHE A 224 -7.06 16.31 13.70
N MET A 225 -6.44 17.47 13.47
CA MET A 225 -6.56 18.62 14.37
C MET A 225 -6.95 19.87 13.60
N SER A 226 -7.74 20.74 14.22
CA SER A 226 -7.91 22.09 13.68
C SER A 226 -6.57 22.81 13.66
N ARG A 227 -6.29 23.55 12.58
CA ARG A 227 -5.08 24.38 12.47
C ARG A 227 -5.16 25.65 13.31
N GLU A 228 -6.37 26.06 13.70
CA GLU A 228 -6.60 27.23 14.55
C GLU A 228 -6.51 26.89 16.04
N ASP A 229 -6.84 25.66 16.41
CA ASP A 229 -6.91 25.19 17.80
C ASP A 229 -6.65 23.67 17.87
N ASP A 230 -5.45 23.27 18.28
CA ASP A 230 -5.04 21.87 18.34
C ASP A 230 -5.74 21.05 19.43
N ALA A 231 -6.50 21.71 20.34
CA ALA A 231 -7.39 21.04 21.28
C ALA A 231 -8.59 20.39 20.56
N LYS A 232 -9.01 20.96 19.41
CA LYS A 232 -10.10 20.44 18.58
C LYS A 232 -9.60 19.35 17.66
N LYS A 233 -9.90 18.10 17.98
CA LYS A 233 -9.28 16.96 17.30
C LYS A 233 -10.09 15.68 17.26
N ILE A 234 -9.78 14.86 16.26
CA ILE A 234 -10.18 13.46 16.14
C ILE A 234 -8.92 12.62 16.36
N GLU A 235 -8.94 11.69 17.31
CA GLU A 235 -7.86 10.73 17.53
C GLU A 235 -8.36 9.31 17.26
N VAL A 236 -7.56 8.52 16.53
CA VAL A 236 -7.89 7.15 16.13
C VAL A 236 -6.70 6.24 16.43
N THR A 237 -6.99 5.08 17.01
CA THR A 237 -6.03 3.98 17.14
C THR A 237 -6.43 2.89 16.17
N LEU A 238 -5.51 2.54 15.27
CA LEU A 238 -5.68 1.44 14.33
C LEU A 238 -4.84 0.26 14.76
N ALA A 239 -5.43 -0.93 14.74
CA ALA A 239 -4.74 -2.17 15.00
C ALA A 239 -5.16 -3.22 13.98
N SER A 240 -4.23 -4.13 13.65
CA SER A 240 -4.57 -5.25 12.79
C SER A 240 -5.59 -6.17 13.50
N GLY A 241 -6.67 -6.56 12.83
CA GLY A 241 -7.71 -7.41 13.41
C GLY A 241 -8.77 -6.67 14.24
N MET A 242 -8.80 -5.34 14.22
CA MET A 242 -9.78 -4.56 15.00
C MET A 242 -11.23 -4.83 14.56
N ALA A 243 -12.12 -5.09 15.52
CA ALA A 243 -13.54 -5.30 15.27
C ALA A 243 -14.33 -3.98 15.12
N PHE A 244 -13.77 -2.86 15.58
CA PHE A 244 -14.37 -1.54 15.52
C PHE A 244 -13.33 -0.54 15.05
N VAL A 245 -13.75 0.38 14.18
CA VAL A 245 -13.01 1.63 13.96
C VAL A 245 -13.45 2.59 15.06
N THR A 246 -12.51 3.05 15.89
CA THR A 246 -12.81 3.90 17.05
C THR A 246 -12.19 5.27 16.87
N ALA A 247 -13.00 6.33 16.93
CA ALA A 247 -12.57 7.71 16.86
C ALA A 247 -12.97 8.47 18.13
N ARG A 248 -12.03 9.16 18.74
CA ARG A 248 -12.25 10.04 19.89
C ARG A 248 -12.29 11.48 19.43
N TYR A 249 -13.45 12.13 19.60
CA TYR A 249 -13.65 13.54 19.30
C TYR A 249 -13.40 14.38 20.56
N THR A 250 -12.67 15.48 20.41
CA THR A 250 -12.49 16.51 21.45
C THR A 250 -12.88 17.85 20.85
N GLU A 251 -13.86 18.53 21.45
CA GLU A 251 -14.33 19.87 21.04
C GLU A 251 -14.65 20.02 19.54
N LEU A 252 -15.13 18.93 18.93
CA LEU A 252 -15.58 18.85 17.55
C LEU A 252 -16.98 18.23 17.49
N THR A 253 -17.75 18.61 16.49
CA THR A 253 -19.06 18.04 16.20
C THR A 253 -18.90 16.93 15.16
N PRO A 254 -19.10 15.64 15.52
CA PRO A 254 -18.92 14.53 14.57
C PRO A 254 -19.83 14.66 13.35
N ARG A 255 -19.25 14.60 12.15
CA ARG A 255 -19.94 14.50 10.86
C ARG A 255 -19.62 13.14 10.27
N PHE A 256 -20.65 12.44 9.79
CA PHE A 256 -20.49 11.14 9.15
C PHE A 256 -20.99 11.20 7.73
N GLN A 257 -20.22 10.66 6.81
CA GLN A 257 -20.56 10.63 5.39
C GLN A 257 -20.37 9.23 4.83
N THR A 258 -21.25 8.84 3.91
CA THR A 258 -21.20 7.55 3.24
C THR A 258 -21.42 7.75 1.75
N ALA A 259 -20.82 6.88 0.94
CA ALA A 259 -21.04 6.83 -0.51
C ALA A 259 -22.38 6.20 -0.91
N TYR A 260 -23.09 5.55 0.02
CA TYR A 260 -24.34 4.85 -0.23
C TYR A 260 -25.54 5.59 0.37
N ASN A 261 -26.74 5.40 -0.20
CA ASN A 261 -27.93 5.95 0.44
C ASN A 261 -28.24 5.14 1.70
N ILE A 262 -28.56 5.85 2.77
CA ILE A 262 -29.08 5.24 3.98
C ILE A 262 -30.56 4.93 3.72
N SER A 263 -30.94 3.65 3.74
CA SER A 263 -32.32 3.20 3.53
C SER A 263 -33.12 3.21 4.83
N THR A 264 -32.53 2.73 5.93
CA THR A 264 -33.15 2.79 7.25
C THR A 264 -32.17 3.14 8.36
N ILE A 265 -32.70 3.80 9.40
CA ILE A 265 -31.99 4.10 10.64
C ILE A 265 -32.80 3.51 11.78
N ASN A 266 -32.22 2.55 12.50
CA ASN A 266 -32.89 1.81 13.56
C ASN A 266 -34.23 1.18 13.11
N GLY A 267 -34.33 0.81 11.83
CA GLY A 267 -35.53 0.23 11.22
C GLY A 267 -36.61 1.24 10.80
N LEU A 268 -36.39 2.54 10.99
CA LEU A 268 -37.22 3.61 10.45
C LEU A 268 -36.72 3.99 9.05
N ASP A 269 -37.63 4.31 8.14
CA ASP A 269 -37.28 4.78 6.80
C ASP A 269 -36.45 6.08 6.91
N ALA A 270 -35.32 6.15 6.22
CA ALA A 270 -34.43 7.29 6.32
C ALA A 270 -35.12 8.60 5.90
N THR A 271 -36.07 8.57 4.95
CA THR A 271 -36.83 9.75 4.49
C THR A 271 -37.72 10.35 5.59
N GLU A 272 -38.19 9.52 6.53
CA GLU A 272 -38.95 9.96 7.70
C GLU A 272 -38.05 10.62 8.76
N THR A 273 -36.72 10.47 8.64
CA THR A 273 -35.74 10.93 9.64
C THR A 273 -34.92 12.14 9.20
N VAL A 274 -35.00 12.55 7.92
CA VAL A 274 -34.26 13.70 7.34
C VAL A 274 -34.53 15.02 8.08
N SER A 275 -35.67 15.14 8.78
CA SER A 275 -36.03 16.36 9.53
C SER A 275 -36.20 16.14 11.03
N LEU A 276 -35.83 14.97 11.55
CA LEU A 276 -36.03 14.62 12.95
C LEU A 276 -34.70 14.23 13.61
N PRO A 277 -34.26 14.96 14.65
CA PRO A 277 -33.10 14.52 15.40
C PRO A 277 -33.41 13.19 16.08
N LEU A 278 -32.64 12.15 15.75
CA LEU A 278 -32.73 10.85 16.41
C LEU A 278 -31.73 10.80 17.55
N THR A 279 -32.22 10.78 18.79
CA THR A 279 -31.38 10.69 19.98
C THR A 279 -31.19 9.24 20.41
N ASN A 280 -29.97 8.72 20.30
CA ASN A 280 -29.60 7.38 20.75
C ASN A 280 -28.09 7.29 21.01
N SER A 281 -27.63 6.23 21.67
CA SER A 281 -26.20 5.87 21.74
C SER A 281 -25.82 4.79 20.72
N ARG A 282 -26.82 4.17 20.06
CA ARG A 282 -26.63 3.14 19.04
C ARG A 282 -27.52 3.44 17.83
N PHE A 283 -26.91 3.44 16.64
CA PHE A 283 -27.60 3.65 15.37
C PHE A 283 -27.26 2.52 14.41
N VAL A 284 -28.26 1.73 14.04
CA VAL A 284 -28.15 0.70 13.02
C VAL A 284 -28.55 1.32 11.68
N LEU A 285 -27.58 1.46 10.78
CA LEU A 285 -27.75 2.02 9.46
C LEU A 285 -27.82 0.88 8.45
N GLN A 286 -28.88 0.82 7.67
CA GLN A 286 -28.95 -0.04 6.49
C GLN A 286 -28.74 0.82 5.27
N PHE A 287 -27.91 0.35 4.34
CA PHE A 287 -27.62 1.04 3.09
C PHE A 287 -28.37 0.39 1.93
N ASP A 288 -28.53 1.12 0.83
CA ASP A 288 -29.18 0.64 -0.41
C ASP A 288 -28.41 -0.49 -1.10
N ASN A 289 -27.11 -0.64 -0.84
CA ASN A 289 -26.30 -1.79 -1.27
C ASN A 289 -26.51 -3.05 -0.40
N GLY A 290 -27.38 -3.00 0.61
CA GLY A 290 -27.66 -4.11 1.53
C GLY A 290 -26.67 -4.25 2.70
N ALA A 291 -25.62 -3.41 2.77
CA ALA A 291 -24.72 -3.39 3.92
C ALA A 291 -25.45 -2.87 5.16
N THR A 292 -25.03 -3.37 6.32
CA THR A 292 -25.50 -2.88 7.63
C THR A 292 -24.32 -2.43 8.46
N TRP A 293 -24.31 -1.15 8.83
CA TRP A 293 -23.33 -0.57 9.73
C TRP A 293 -24.00 -0.23 11.07
N THR A 294 -23.25 -0.32 12.17
CA THR A 294 -23.74 0.13 13.47
C THR A 294 -22.77 1.14 14.06
N LEU A 295 -23.28 2.34 14.34
CA LEU A 295 -22.57 3.37 15.06
C LEU A 295 -22.88 3.28 16.54
N TYR A 296 -21.83 3.42 17.35
CA TYR A 296 -21.90 3.49 18.79
C TYR A 296 -21.30 4.80 19.26
N PHE A 297 -21.97 5.42 20.22
CA PHE A 297 -21.51 6.59 20.95
C PHE A 297 -21.37 6.25 22.43
N SER A 298 -20.39 6.84 23.11
CA SER A 298 -20.15 6.62 24.53
C SER A 298 -21.28 7.14 25.42
N SER A 299 -22.08 8.07 24.91
CA SER A 299 -23.31 8.59 25.50
C SER A 299 -24.37 8.81 24.41
N PRO A 300 -25.67 8.96 24.78
CA PRO A 300 -26.69 9.33 23.80
C PRO A 300 -26.38 10.67 23.13
N VAL A 301 -26.48 10.70 21.80
CA VAL A 301 -26.32 11.89 20.96
C VAL A 301 -27.53 12.05 20.05
N ALA A 302 -27.85 13.29 19.66
CA ALA A 302 -28.84 13.58 18.63
C ALA A 302 -28.15 13.62 17.26
N LEU A 303 -28.50 12.71 16.37
CA LEU A 303 -28.03 12.75 14.98
C LEU A 303 -29.03 13.51 14.10
N HIS A 304 -28.51 14.47 13.35
CA HIS A 304 -29.21 15.20 12.29
C HIS A 304 -28.82 14.59 10.95
N PHE A 305 -29.81 14.22 10.15
CA PHE A 305 -29.60 13.59 8.84
C PHE A 305 -29.91 14.60 7.74
N ASP A 306 -28.89 15.30 7.26
CA ASP A 306 -29.00 16.16 6.10
C ASP A 306 -28.98 15.26 4.84
N GLY A 307 -30.14 14.74 4.45
CA GLY A 307 -30.29 13.75 3.38
C GLY A 307 -29.95 14.27 1.96
N HIS A 308 -29.50 13.32 1.13
CA HIS A 308 -29.27 13.32 -0.33
C HIS A 308 -28.51 14.49 -0.98
N SER A 309 -27.47 14.16 -1.76
CA SER A 309 -26.84 15.08 -2.71
C SER A 309 -27.89 15.63 -3.67
N ASN A 310 -28.26 16.91 -3.52
CA ASN A 310 -29.22 17.61 -4.36
C ASN A 310 -28.70 17.87 -5.79
N VAL A 311 -27.49 17.41 -6.10
CA VAL A 311 -26.85 17.61 -7.40
C VAL A 311 -27.66 17.00 -8.54
N PHE A 312 -28.37 15.90 -8.31
CA PHE A 312 -29.28 15.32 -9.30
C PHE A 312 -30.42 16.30 -9.64
N ASP A 313 -31.04 16.91 -8.63
CA ASP A 313 -32.10 17.89 -8.84
C ASP A 313 -31.57 19.19 -9.47
N GLN A 314 -30.40 19.66 -9.05
CA GLN A 314 -29.77 20.86 -9.58
C GLN A 314 -29.39 20.75 -11.05
N THR A 315 -28.99 19.56 -11.49
CA THR A 315 -28.50 19.29 -12.85
C THR A 315 -29.55 18.63 -13.75
N ALA A 316 -30.71 18.25 -13.22
CA ALA A 316 -31.80 17.59 -13.96
C ALA A 316 -32.33 18.41 -15.15
N GLY A 317 -32.15 19.74 -15.13
CA GLY A 317 -32.52 20.62 -16.23
C GLY A 317 -31.67 20.44 -17.49
N CYS A 318 -30.46 19.88 -17.38
CA CYS A 318 -29.52 19.74 -18.48
C CYS A 318 -29.66 18.35 -19.12
N VAL A 319 -30.12 18.31 -20.36
CA VAL A 319 -30.39 17.07 -21.11
C VAL A 319 -29.22 16.78 -22.05
N LEU A 320 -28.70 15.55 -22.01
CA LEU A 320 -27.64 15.09 -22.91
C LEU A 320 -28.21 14.63 -24.26
N ASP A 321 -27.82 15.30 -25.34
CA ASP A 321 -28.24 14.98 -26.71
C ASP A 321 -27.13 14.26 -27.51
N GLY A 322 -25.90 14.23 -27.00
CA GLY A 322 -24.75 13.57 -27.62
C GLY A 322 -23.42 14.17 -27.19
N GLY A 323 -22.34 13.84 -27.90
CA GLY A 323 -21.02 14.42 -27.64
C GLY A 323 -20.05 14.15 -28.79
N ARG A 324 -18.94 14.89 -28.81
CA ARG A 324 -17.83 14.70 -29.76
C ARG A 324 -16.49 14.77 -29.03
N VAL A 325 -15.50 14.08 -29.58
CA VAL A 325 -14.12 14.07 -29.06
C VAL A 325 -13.28 15.05 -29.86
N GLU A 326 -12.50 15.89 -29.18
CA GLU A 326 -11.54 16.81 -29.78
C GLU A 326 -10.14 16.57 -29.21
N ALA A 327 -9.14 16.49 -30.08
CA ALA A 327 -7.74 16.51 -29.65
C ALA A 327 -7.28 17.98 -29.56
N HIS A 328 -6.67 18.37 -28.43
CA HIS A 328 -6.18 19.74 -28.22
C HIS A 328 -4.70 19.88 -28.52
N ASN A 329 -3.88 19.02 -27.93
CA ASN A 329 -2.43 18.99 -28.14
C ASN A 329 -1.89 17.57 -27.85
N GLU A 330 -0.57 17.43 -27.76
CA GLU A 330 0.12 16.16 -27.53
C GLU A 330 -0.25 15.48 -26.21
N ASP A 331 -0.70 16.25 -25.22
CA ASP A 331 -0.96 15.77 -23.87
C ASP A 331 -2.44 15.87 -23.49
N ALA A 332 -3.32 16.38 -24.36
CA ALA A 332 -4.70 16.68 -23.96
C ALA A 332 -5.75 16.44 -25.05
N TYR A 333 -6.88 15.91 -24.60
CA TYR A 333 -8.09 15.71 -25.39
C TYR A 333 -9.33 16.11 -24.58
N ALA A 334 -10.45 16.35 -25.26
CA ALA A 334 -11.68 16.79 -24.64
C ALA A 334 -12.90 16.03 -25.16
N TYR A 335 -13.88 15.83 -24.28
CA TYR A 335 -15.24 15.44 -24.61
C TYR A 335 -16.12 16.68 -24.57
N VAL A 336 -16.57 17.13 -25.74
CA VAL A 336 -17.49 18.27 -25.88
C VAL A 336 -18.91 17.72 -25.97
N TRP A 337 -19.69 17.91 -24.91
CA TRP A 337 -21.04 17.38 -24.83
C TRP A 337 -22.03 18.29 -25.56
N LYS A 338 -22.94 17.67 -26.30
CA LYS A 338 -24.09 18.33 -26.91
C LYS A 338 -25.26 18.20 -25.95
N THR A 339 -25.79 19.32 -25.49
CA THR A 339 -26.89 19.35 -24.51
C THR A 339 -28.05 20.24 -24.95
N SER A 340 -29.22 20.00 -24.36
CA SER A 340 -30.42 20.83 -24.45
C SER A 340 -31.01 21.09 -23.06
N GLY A 341 -32.02 21.95 -22.96
CA GLY A 341 -32.62 22.34 -21.67
C GLY A 341 -31.83 23.41 -20.92
N ASP A 342 -31.97 23.44 -19.60
CA ASP A 342 -31.28 24.37 -18.71
C ASP A 342 -30.01 23.75 -18.13
N CYS A 343 -28.86 24.13 -18.70
CA CYS A 343 -27.53 23.69 -18.26
C CYS A 343 -26.81 24.75 -17.41
N GLY A 344 -27.52 25.72 -16.82
CA GLY A 344 -26.91 26.77 -15.99
C GLY A 344 -26.13 26.23 -14.78
N ASN A 345 -26.55 25.08 -14.25
CA ASN A 345 -25.87 24.37 -13.16
C ASN A 345 -24.91 23.27 -13.65
N GLY A 346 -24.67 23.17 -14.95
CA GLY A 346 -23.82 22.15 -15.57
C GLY A 346 -24.53 20.82 -15.87
N LEU A 347 -23.83 19.96 -16.60
CA LEU A 347 -24.23 18.59 -16.90
C LEU A 347 -23.58 17.65 -15.88
N LEU A 348 -24.38 16.84 -15.17
CA LEU A 348 -23.89 15.71 -14.39
C LEU A 348 -23.71 14.48 -15.29
N HIS A 349 -22.51 13.89 -15.27
CA HIS A 349 -22.23 12.65 -15.99
C HIS A 349 -21.20 11.81 -15.23
N TYR A 350 -21.35 10.48 -15.27
CA TYR A 350 -20.41 9.56 -14.61
C TYR A 350 -19.15 9.36 -15.43
N ALA A 351 -17.99 9.56 -14.80
CA ALA A 351 -16.66 9.39 -15.36
C ALA A 351 -15.97 8.16 -14.74
N GLN A 352 -15.18 7.42 -15.52
CA GLN A 352 -14.34 6.35 -15.02
C GLN A 352 -13.15 6.92 -14.24
N VAL A 353 -12.53 6.12 -13.35
CA VAL A 353 -11.39 6.58 -12.54
C VAL A 353 -10.27 7.19 -13.38
N HIS A 354 -9.87 6.55 -14.50
CA HIS A 354 -8.84 7.12 -15.38
C HIS A 354 -9.24 8.44 -16.05
N HIS A 355 -10.54 8.71 -16.20
CA HIS A 355 -11.01 10.03 -16.64
C HIS A 355 -10.84 11.06 -15.51
N ILE A 356 -11.12 10.69 -14.26
CA ILE A 356 -10.97 11.58 -13.09
C ILE A 356 -9.50 11.91 -12.83
N ASP A 357 -8.62 10.92 -12.93
CA ASP A 357 -7.18 11.07 -12.69
C ASP A 357 -6.56 12.10 -13.62
N THR A 358 -7.10 12.22 -14.83
CA THR A 358 -6.59 13.10 -15.90
C THR A 358 -7.49 14.32 -16.12
N LEU A 359 -8.58 14.47 -15.36
CA LEU A 359 -9.55 15.55 -15.54
C LEU A 359 -8.97 16.91 -15.14
N ASP A 360 -9.02 17.86 -16.07
CA ASP A 360 -8.78 19.28 -15.81
C ASP A 360 -9.99 19.89 -15.09
N ARG A 361 -9.83 20.07 -13.78
CA ARG A 361 -10.88 20.54 -12.86
C ARG A 361 -11.39 21.97 -13.10
N ARG A 362 -10.80 22.68 -14.07
CA ARG A 362 -11.34 23.94 -14.60
C ARG A 362 -12.60 23.72 -15.44
N TYR A 363 -12.73 22.56 -16.09
CA TYR A 363 -13.80 22.26 -17.04
C TYR A 363 -14.94 21.46 -16.42
N ALA A 364 -14.64 20.58 -15.47
CA ALA A 364 -15.64 19.82 -14.73
C ALA A 364 -15.10 19.41 -13.36
N VAL A 365 -15.96 19.16 -12.38
CA VAL A 365 -15.55 18.73 -11.04
C VAL A 365 -16.41 17.60 -10.53
N GLU A 366 -15.81 16.79 -9.67
CA GLU A 366 -16.44 15.68 -8.99
C GLU A 366 -17.66 16.17 -8.17
N ALA A 367 -18.80 15.50 -8.36
CA ALA A 367 -20.00 15.70 -7.57
C ALA A 367 -19.89 14.94 -6.25
N GLU A 368 -19.94 15.66 -5.13
CA GLU A 368 -19.82 15.06 -3.80
C GLU A 368 -20.93 14.03 -3.55
N GLY A 369 -20.53 12.84 -3.09
CA GLY A 369 -21.45 11.75 -2.76
C GLY A 369 -22.11 11.06 -3.95
N VAL A 370 -21.72 11.37 -5.19
CA VAL A 370 -22.28 10.74 -6.40
C VAL A 370 -21.29 9.78 -7.02
N ALA A 371 -21.50 8.48 -6.82
CA ALA A 371 -20.72 7.42 -7.44
C ALA A 371 -21.61 6.23 -7.84
N ALA A 372 -21.16 5.44 -8.82
CA ALA A 372 -21.85 4.23 -9.27
C ALA A 372 -20.85 3.21 -9.79
N HIS A 373 -21.13 1.91 -9.67
CA HIS A 373 -20.26 0.88 -10.25
C HIS A 373 -20.58 0.66 -11.74
N SER A 374 -19.54 0.71 -12.58
CA SER A 374 -19.64 0.25 -13.97
C SER A 374 -19.68 -1.27 -14.05
N THR A 375 -20.13 -1.80 -15.19
CA THR A 375 -20.28 -3.25 -15.38
C THR A 375 -18.98 -4.04 -15.29
N THR A 376 -17.85 -3.46 -15.69
CA THR A 376 -16.55 -4.18 -15.79
C THR A 376 -15.32 -3.31 -15.52
N ARG A 377 -15.47 -2.02 -15.22
CA ARG A 377 -14.34 -1.07 -15.08
C ARG A 377 -14.28 -0.40 -13.71
N GLY A 378 -14.97 -0.97 -12.72
CA GLY A 378 -14.97 -0.47 -11.34
C GLY A 378 -15.84 0.76 -11.14
N LEU A 379 -15.51 1.52 -10.09
CA LEU A 379 -16.24 2.70 -9.64
C LEU A 379 -16.21 3.81 -10.70
N MET A 380 -17.34 4.48 -10.90
CA MET A 380 -17.48 5.71 -11.67
C MET A 380 -17.86 6.84 -10.74
N GLN A 381 -17.18 7.97 -10.87
CA GLN A 381 -17.43 9.19 -10.10
C GLN A 381 -18.34 10.12 -10.91
N GLY A 382 -19.39 10.66 -10.31
CA GLY A 382 -20.20 11.71 -10.92
C GLY A 382 -19.39 12.98 -11.06
N VAL A 383 -19.50 13.66 -12.20
CA VAL A 383 -18.80 14.91 -12.50
C VAL A 383 -19.78 15.92 -13.07
N VAL A 384 -19.73 17.16 -12.59
CA VAL A 384 -20.52 18.29 -13.10
C VAL A 384 -19.64 19.22 -13.92
N THR A 385 -20.06 19.52 -15.14
CA THR A 385 -19.34 20.47 -16.02
C THR A 385 -19.48 21.91 -15.54
N LYS A 386 -18.42 22.71 -15.68
CA LYS A 386 -18.37 24.15 -15.34
C LYS A 386 -18.46 25.07 -16.55
N THR A 387 -18.42 24.53 -17.76
CA THR A 387 -18.35 25.33 -19.00
C THR A 387 -19.65 25.29 -19.80
N ALA A 388 -19.83 26.30 -20.64
CA ALA A 388 -20.86 26.36 -21.67
C ALA A 388 -20.17 26.62 -23.02
N PRO A 389 -20.11 25.64 -23.95
CA PRO A 389 -20.73 24.32 -23.88
C PRO A 389 -20.11 23.40 -22.79
N PRO A 390 -20.88 22.45 -22.23
CA PRO A 390 -20.38 21.46 -21.26
C PRO A 390 -19.23 20.63 -21.84
N GLU A 391 -18.09 20.61 -21.15
CA GLU A 391 -16.86 19.96 -21.62
C GLU A 391 -16.18 19.20 -20.48
N TRP A 392 -15.61 18.04 -20.81
CA TRP A 392 -14.54 17.41 -20.00
C TRP A 392 -13.23 17.55 -20.75
N ARG A 393 -12.19 18.01 -20.05
CA ARG A 393 -10.83 18.07 -20.61
C ARG A 393 -9.93 17.12 -19.82
N LEU A 394 -9.21 16.27 -20.54
CA LEU A 394 -8.42 15.18 -20.02
C LEU A 394 -6.95 15.42 -20.44
N VAL A 395 -6.04 15.39 -19.48
CA VAL A 395 -4.62 15.70 -19.65
C VAL A 395 -3.78 14.52 -19.18
N GLU A 396 -2.99 13.95 -20.10
CA GLU A 396 -2.11 12.81 -19.90
C GLU A 396 -0.67 13.32 -19.93
N THR A 397 0.00 13.35 -18.78
CA THR A 397 1.35 13.94 -18.64
C THR A 397 2.48 12.91 -18.64
N VAL A 398 2.16 11.63 -18.80
CA VAL A 398 3.13 10.54 -18.69
C VAL A 398 3.82 10.27 -20.02
N ASP A 399 5.10 10.60 -20.08
CA ASP A 399 6.02 10.11 -21.10
C ASP A 399 6.47 8.67 -20.77
N PHE A 400 6.63 7.82 -21.80
CA PHE A 400 7.09 6.44 -21.66
C PHE A 400 8.59 6.35 -21.96
N PRO A 401 9.46 6.33 -20.93
CA PRO A 401 10.90 6.26 -21.16
C PRO A 401 11.28 4.86 -21.65
N VAL A 402 11.87 4.82 -22.84
CA VAL A 402 12.49 3.63 -23.44
C VAL A 402 13.96 3.57 -23.00
N ASP A 403 14.37 2.49 -22.32
CA ASP A 403 15.76 2.28 -21.83
C ASP A 403 16.52 1.20 -22.65
N PHE A 404 17.84 1.13 -22.48
CA PHE A 404 18.78 0.43 -23.36
C PHE A 404 18.89 -1.10 -23.17
N TYR A 405 18.40 -1.67 -22.07
CA TYR A 405 18.46 -3.13 -21.83
C TYR A 405 17.07 -3.77 -21.81
N PRO A 406 16.95 -5.01 -22.34
CA PRO A 406 15.75 -5.79 -22.14
C PRO A 406 15.61 -6.19 -20.66
N PRO A 407 14.38 -6.34 -20.12
CA PRO A 407 14.17 -6.64 -18.70
C PRO A 407 14.74 -7.99 -18.23
N ARG A 408 15.13 -8.92 -19.14
CA ARG A 408 15.67 -10.25 -18.77
C ARG A 408 16.74 -10.79 -19.73
N LYS A 409 17.66 -11.62 -19.21
CA LYS A 409 18.88 -12.16 -19.89
C LYS A 409 18.79 -13.67 -20.24
N PRO A 410 19.59 -14.19 -21.21
CA PRO A 410 19.46 -15.56 -21.80
C PRO A 410 20.37 -16.69 -21.22
N ASP A 411 20.07 -17.97 -21.56
CA ASP A 411 20.58 -19.24 -20.98
C ASP A 411 21.79 -19.88 -21.67
N ALA A 412 22.62 -20.72 -21.03
CA ALA A 412 23.86 -21.25 -21.64
C ALA A 412 23.66 -22.04 -22.94
N SER A 413 22.65 -22.90 -22.99
CA SER A 413 22.27 -23.61 -24.20
C SER A 413 21.69 -22.69 -25.25
N ASP A 414 21.00 -21.59 -24.90
CA ASP A 414 20.52 -20.55 -25.82
C ASP A 414 21.67 -19.63 -26.27
N VAL A 415 22.59 -19.35 -25.37
CA VAL A 415 23.81 -18.61 -25.55
C VAL A 415 24.77 -19.40 -26.44
N GLU A 416 24.67 -20.71 -26.47
CA GLU A 416 25.42 -21.61 -27.33
C GLU A 416 24.69 -21.90 -28.65
N SER A 417 23.38 -22.17 -28.60
CA SER A 417 22.51 -22.41 -29.76
C SER A 417 22.35 -21.16 -30.63
N TYR A 418 22.17 -19.99 -30.00
CA TYR A 418 22.15 -18.68 -30.64
C TYR A 418 23.53 -17.99 -30.61
N LYS A 419 24.59 -18.67 -30.12
CA LYS A 419 26.00 -18.23 -30.14
C LYS A 419 26.29 -16.88 -29.46
N ILE A 420 25.44 -16.45 -28.52
CA ILE A 420 25.53 -15.21 -27.73
C ILE A 420 26.92 -15.04 -27.07
N LYS A 421 27.55 -16.13 -26.62
CA LYS A 421 28.89 -16.06 -25.97
C LYS A 421 30.00 -15.72 -26.94
N LYS A 422 29.97 -16.30 -28.13
CA LYS A 422 30.98 -16.02 -29.17
C LYS A 422 30.92 -14.55 -29.58
N THR A 423 29.71 -14.03 -29.73
CA THR A 423 29.44 -12.63 -30.05
C THR A 423 29.91 -11.71 -28.91
N LEU A 424 29.56 -12.02 -27.66
CA LEU A 424 29.97 -11.22 -26.49
C LEU A 424 31.49 -11.19 -26.28
N ILE A 425 32.20 -12.27 -26.59
CA ILE A 425 33.67 -12.33 -26.47
C ILE A 425 34.33 -11.45 -27.53
N ALA A 426 33.85 -11.50 -28.79
CA ALA A 426 34.33 -10.59 -29.83
C ALA A 426 34.12 -9.11 -29.44
N ASP A 427 33.03 -8.79 -28.73
CA ASP A 427 32.75 -7.44 -28.22
C ASP A 427 33.70 -7.04 -27.07
N ILE A 428 33.94 -7.93 -26.10
CA ILE A 428 34.84 -7.69 -24.96
C ILE A 428 36.30 -7.53 -25.40
N GLU A 429 36.73 -8.24 -26.45
CA GLU A 429 38.12 -8.27 -26.94
C GLU A 429 38.46 -7.16 -27.94
N SER A 430 37.46 -6.40 -28.38
CA SER A 430 37.68 -5.17 -29.11
C SER A 430 38.53 -4.18 -28.29
N GLU A 431 39.21 -3.21 -28.91
CA GLU A 431 40.06 -2.29 -28.17
C GLU A 431 39.23 -1.33 -27.26
N TRP A 432 39.24 -1.53 -25.93
CA TRP A 432 38.63 -0.63 -24.93
C TRP A 432 39.70 0.23 -24.21
N PRO A 433 39.68 1.58 -24.30
CA PRO A 433 40.67 2.42 -23.65
C PRO A 433 40.54 2.42 -22.12
N ARG A 434 41.60 2.02 -21.39
CA ARG A 434 41.63 1.97 -19.91
C ARG A 434 42.14 3.28 -19.30
N ARG A 435 41.41 3.86 -18.33
CA ARG A 435 41.98 4.89 -17.43
C ARG A 435 42.86 4.23 -16.38
N SER A 436 44.15 4.53 -16.44
CA SER A 436 45.17 4.11 -15.47
C SER A 436 44.83 4.56 -14.05
N THR A 437 44.82 3.62 -13.11
CA THR A 437 44.78 3.85 -11.66
C THR A 437 45.96 4.72 -11.22
N ARG A 438 45.67 5.89 -10.62
CA ARG A 438 46.67 6.57 -9.78
C ARG A 438 46.83 5.73 -8.52
N ARG A 439 48.06 5.24 -8.29
CA ARG A 439 48.45 4.64 -7.00
C ARG A 439 48.34 5.73 -5.92
N CYS A 440 47.59 5.46 -4.87
CA CYS A 440 47.72 6.21 -3.62
C CYS A 440 49.12 5.93 -3.06
N VAL A 441 49.87 7.00 -2.78
CA VAL A 441 51.12 7.00 -2.00
C VAL A 441 50.76 7.15 -0.54
#